data_AF-A0A699XSX2-F1
#
_entry.id   AF-A0A699XSX2-F1
#
_cell.length_a   1.000
_cell.length_b   1.000
_cell.length_c   1.000
_cell.angle_alpha   90.00
_cell.angle_beta   90.00
_cell.angle_gamma   90.00
#
_symmetry.space_group_name_H-M   'P 1'
#
loop_
_entity.id
_entity.type
_entity.pdbx_description
1 polymer ?
#
loop_
_entity_poly.entity_id
_entity_poly.type
_entity_poly.pdbx_seq_one_letter_code
_entity_poly.pdbx_strand_id
1 'polypeptide(L)' 'MTKLTQRKVKFEWDDKQEAAFQLLKQKFCCAPILALPEGSEDFIVYCDASNKGLGA' A
#
# COMPACT_ATOMS: atom_id res chain seq x y z
N MET A 1 4.15 -12.26 4.30
CA MET A 1 5.08 -12.55 3.18
C MET A 1 4.26 -13.12 2.03
N THR A 2 4.23 -12.46 0.88
CA THR A 2 3.50 -12.92 -0.32
C THR A 2 4.21 -14.13 -0.93
N LYS A 3 3.49 -14.98 -1.69
CA LYS A 3 4.08 -16.16 -2.34
C LYS A 3 5.22 -15.81 -3.30
N LEU A 4 5.15 -14.64 -3.94
CA LEU A 4 6.15 -14.14 -4.89
C LEU A 4 7.56 -13.95 -4.29
N THR A 5 7.66 -13.70 -2.98
CA THR A 5 8.94 -13.42 -2.30
C THR A 5 9.42 -14.57 -1.42
N GLN A 6 8.71 -15.71 -1.43
CA GLN A 6 9.08 -16.88 -0.65
C GLN A 6 10.24 -17.64 -1.31
N ARG A 7 11.28 -17.95 -0.54
CA ARG A 7 12.38 -18.79 -1.01
C ARG A 7 11.87 -20.20 -1.33
N LYS A 8 12.43 -20.83 -2.37
CA LYS A 8 12.08 -22.18 -2.85
C LYS A 8 10.67 -22.31 -3.43
N VAL A 9 9.92 -21.21 -3.57
CA VAL A 9 8.68 -21.16 -4.34
C VAL A 9 9.02 -20.60 -5.72
N LYS A 10 8.51 -21.22 -6.78
CA LYS A 10 8.67 -20.72 -8.14
C LYS A 10 7.98 -19.37 -8.25
N PHE A 11 8.66 -18.39 -8.84
CA PHE A 11 8.05 -17.12 -9.16
C PHE A 11 7.06 -17.33 -10.32
N GLU A 12 5.78 -17.15 -10.04
CA GLU A 12 4.70 -17.23 -11.02
C GLU A 12 3.98 -15.88 -11.04
N TRP A 13 3.91 -15.30 -12.23
CA TRP A 13 3.23 -14.03 -12.48
C TRP A 13 2.09 -14.29 -13.45
N ASP A 14 0.88 -14.32 -12.91
CA ASP A 14 -0.36 -14.54 -13.63
C ASP A 14 -1.24 -13.26 -13.61
N ASP A 15 -2.41 -13.36 -14.22
CA ASP A 15 -3.38 -12.26 -14.33
C ASP A 15 -3.78 -11.68 -12.96
N LYS A 16 -3.77 -12.48 -11.89
CA LYS A 16 -4.11 -11.99 -10.54
C LYS A 16 -3.01 -11.11 -9.97
N GLN A 17 -1.74 -11.46 -10.17
CA GLN A 17 -0.64 -10.61 -9.72
C GLN A 17 -0.53 -9.34 -10.56
N GLU A 18 -0.74 -9.44 -11.87
CA GLU A 18 -0.78 -8.28 -12.76
C GLU A 18 -1.92 -7.33 -12.39
N ALA A 19 -3.14 -7.84 -12.18
CA ALA A 19 -4.29 -7.03 -11.78
C ALA A 19 -4.06 -6.31 -10.44
N ALA A 20 -3.49 -7.01 -9.45
CA ALA A 20 -3.14 -6.41 -8.17
C ALA A 20 -2.07 -5.32 -8.31
N PHE A 21 -1.07 -5.54 -9.17
CA PHE A 21 -0.02 -4.57 -9.45
C PHE A 21 -0.55 -3.32 -10.18
N GLN A 22 -1.42 -3.48 -11.17
CA GLN A 22 -2.04 -2.35 -11.86
C GLN A 22 -2.96 -1.55 -10.93
N LEU A 23 -3.73 -2.22 -10.06
CA LEU A 23 -4.52 -1.54 -9.03
C LEU A 23 -3.63 -0.72 -8.09
N LEU A 24 -2.49 -1.29 -7.68
CA LEU A 24 -1.52 -0.58 -6.83
C LEU A 24 -1.00 0.67 -7.52
N LYS A 25 -0.57 0.56 -8.79
CA LYS A 25 -0.12 1.71 -9.60
C LYS A 25 -1.20 2.78 -9.69
N GLN A 26 -2.45 2.40 -9.96
CA GLN A 26 -3.57 3.35 -10.02
C GLN A 26 -3.75 4.08 -8.69
N LYS A 27 -3.72 3.36 -7.56
CA LYS A 27 -3.87 3.99 -6.23
C LYS A 27 -2.73 4.93 -5.88
N PHE A 28 -1.50 4.63 -6.27
CA PHE A 28 -0.36 5.53 -6.05
C PHE A 28 -0.38 6.75 -6.96
N CYS A 29 -0.74 6.60 -8.23
CA CYS A 29 -0.86 7.72 -9.16
C CYS A 29 -2.04 8.66 -8.82
N CYS A 30 -3.08 8.14 -8.16
CA CYS A 30 -4.27 8.90 -7.78
C CYS A 30 -4.32 9.24 -6.29
N ALA A 31 -3.26 8.99 -5.52
CA ALA A 31 -3.24 9.33 -4.10
C ALA A 31 -3.45 10.84 -3.93
N PRO A 32 -4.27 11.28 -2.95
CA PRO A 32 -4.45 12.70 -2.70
C PRO A 32 -3.07 13.31 -2.43
N ILE A 33 -2.80 14.45 -3.07
CA ILE A 33 -1.61 15.25 -2.78
C ILE A 33 -1.64 15.48 -1.28
N LEU A 34 -0.63 14.97 -0.57
CA LEU A 34 -0.40 15.30 0.83
C LEU A 34 -0.18 16.80 0.88
N ALA A 35 -1.24 17.54 1.21
CA ALA A 35 -1.16 18.98 1.34
C ALA A 35 -0.13 19.29 2.43
N LEU A 36 0.69 20.32 2.18
CA LEU A 36 1.57 20.83 3.22
C LEU A 36 0.70 21.25 4.40
N PRO A 37 0.97 20.77 5.61
CA PRO A 37 0.26 21.25 6.78
C PRO A 37 0.60 22.74 6.96
N GLU A 38 -0.38 23.61 6.77
CA GLU A 38 -0.24 25.06 6.97
C GLU A 38 -0.70 25.41 8.38
N GLY A 39 0.21 25.89 9.24
CA GLY A 39 -0.12 26.44 10.56
C GLY A 39 0.23 25.55 11.77
N SER A 40 -0.23 25.98 12.94
CA SER A 40 -0.08 25.32 14.25
C SER A 40 -1.38 24.63 14.68
N GLU A 41 -2.17 24.16 13.72
CA GLU A 41 -3.45 23.49 13.95
C GLU A 41 -3.22 22.07 14.49
N ASP A 42 -4.19 21.56 15.25
CA ASP A 42 -4.12 20.20 15.79
C ASP A 42 -4.31 19.16 14.67
N PHE A 43 -3.50 18.11 14.68
CA PHE A 43 -3.55 17.02 13.71
C PHE A 43 -4.33 15.82 14.24
N ILE A 44 -5.20 15.26 13.41
CA ILE A 44 -5.86 13.98 13.70
C ILE A 44 -5.12 12.86 12.97
N VAL A 45 -4.47 11.98 13.73
CA VAL A 45 -3.77 10.80 13.20
C VAL A 45 -4.70 9.59 13.30
N TYR A 46 -5.04 9.01 12.15
CA TYR A 46 -5.74 7.73 12.08
C TYR A 46 -4.69 6.62 12.05
N CYS A 47 -4.78 5.69 13.00
CA CYS A 47 -3.88 4.54 13.07
C CYS A 47 -4.71 3.27 12.92
N ASP A 48 -4.42 2.46 11.90
CA ASP A 48 -5.03 1.15 11.75
C ASP A 48 -4.30 0.13 12.63
N ALA A 49 -5.03 -0.47 13.58
CA ALA A 49 -4.52 -1.56 14.40
C ALA A 49 -4.76 -2.91 13.71
N SER A 50 -4.28 -3.09 12.48
CA SER A 50 -4.30 -4.41 11.87
C SER A 50 -3.12 -5.24 12.38
N ASN A 51 -3.43 -6.41 12.95
CA ASN A 51 -2.45 -7.45 13.34
C ASN A 51 -1.60 -8.00 12.16
N LYS A 52 -1.77 -7.44 10.96
CA LYS A 52 -0.95 -7.66 9.77
C LYS A 52 -0.63 -6.28 9.22
N GLY A 53 0.44 -5.68 9.74
CA GLY A 53 0.85 -4.31 9.42
C GLY A 53 0.73 -3.98 7.93
N LEU A 54 -0.35 -3.31 7.60
CA LEU A 54 -0.55 -2.52 6.39
C LEU A 54 -0.65 -1.11 6.94
N GLY A 55 0.47 -0.38 6.84
CA GLY A 55 0.78 0.77 7.67
C GLY A 55 -0.27 1.89 7.69
N ALA A 56 -0.10 2.76 8.70
CA ALA A 56 -0.74 4.06 8.79
C ALA A 56 -0.42 4.96 7.58
#